data_AF-A0A674GWS6-F1
#
_entry.id   AF-A0A674GWS6-F1
#
_cell.length_a   1.000
_cell.length_b   1.000
_cell.length_c   1.000
_cell.angle_alpha   90.00
_cell.angle_beta   90.00
_cell.angle_gamma   90.00
#
_symmetry.space_group_name_H-M   'P 1'
#
loop_
_entity.id
_entity.type
_entity.pdbx_description
1 polymer ?
#
loop_
_entity_poly.entity_id
_entity_poly.type
_entity_poly.pdbx_seq_one_letter_code
_entity_poly.pdbx_strand_id
1 'polypeptide(L)'
;MAAGAEGVPGLCGVAERSETPGTPPSPAAERPRVRRQRGRFLVWSPGAARALRERHRVWGALVGTPPRRGPRGGAAAGPRLPLQLRPEEARALRESGGATVEPVDEAEAEPSGGGAGGGARAALATPLSRAERRSRVFRALWGRGLHLTRGGKFGGDFLVYPGPPAQFHACAVAQCPRSSRAQPLGALLAAARLCACVRKALLLCAAPPEGAPSVTAITWRADLT
;
A
#
# COMPACT_ATOMS: atom_id res chain seq x y z
N MET A 1 -8.74 19.00 -17.63
CA MET A 1 -9.74 17.91 -17.66
C MET A 1 -9.24 16.80 -16.75
N ALA A 2 -9.88 16.60 -15.58
CA ALA A 2 -9.51 15.53 -14.67
C ALA A 2 -10.34 14.27 -14.99
N ALA A 3 -9.68 13.17 -15.35
CA ALA A 3 -10.35 11.89 -15.52
C ALA A 3 -10.92 11.42 -14.18
N GLY A 4 -12.19 11.00 -14.18
CA GLY A 4 -12.82 10.42 -13.00
C GLY A 4 -12.11 9.14 -12.55
N ALA A 5 -12.11 8.87 -11.24
CA ALA A 5 -11.53 7.64 -10.71
C ALA A 5 -12.42 6.43 -11.04
N GLU A 6 -12.16 5.78 -12.17
CA GLU A 6 -12.62 4.40 -12.35
C GLU A 6 -11.93 3.51 -11.31
N GLY A 7 -12.74 2.94 -10.41
CA GLY A 7 -12.31 1.88 -9.51
C GLY A 7 -11.91 0.62 -10.28
N VAL A 8 -11.43 -0.42 -9.60
CA VAL A 8 -11.21 -1.70 -10.29
C VAL A 8 -12.57 -2.29 -10.68
N PRO A 9 -12.86 -2.55 -11.98
CA PRO A 9 -14.18 -3.01 -12.41
C PRO A 9 -14.63 -4.25 -11.66
N GLY A 10 -15.91 -4.27 -11.25
CA GLY A 10 -16.54 -5.41 -10.57
C GLY A 10 -16.12 -5.65 -9.10
N LEU A 11 -15.26 -4.82 -8.50
CA LEU A 11 -14.74 -5.04 -7.14
C LEU A 11 -15.11 -3.97 -6.11
N CYS A 12 -15.36 -2.75 -6.57
CA CYS A 12 -15.78 -1.62 -5.75
C CYS A 12 -16.86 -0.87 -6.52
N GLY A 13 -18.12 -1.26 -6.32
CA GLY A 13 -19.25 -0.43 -6.76
C GLY A 13 -19.15 0.93 -6.08
N VAL A 14 -19.26 2.00 -6.86
CA VAL A 14 -19.24 3.37 -6.34
C VAL A 14 -20.60 3.64 -5.68
N ALA A 15 -20.65 3.54 -4.35
CA ALA A 15 -21.72 4.18 -3.59
C ALA A 15 -21.52 5.71 -3.65
N GLU A 16 -22.63 6.45 -3.72
CA GLU A 16 -22.60 7.89 -3.97
C GLU A 16 -21.89 8.69 -2.88
N ARG A 17 -21.43 9.89 -3.25
CA ARG A 17 -20.77 10.83 -2.35
C ARG A 17 -21.78 11.34 -1.31
N SER A 18 -21.64 10.92 -0.05
CA SER A 18 -22.23 11.65 1.07
C SER A 18 -21.25 12.73 1.54
N GLU A 19 -21.51 13.98 1.14
CA GLU A 19 -20.80 15.14 1.68
C GLU A 19 -21.21 15.36 3.14
N THR A 20 -20.32 15.01 4.07
CA THR A 20 -20.47 15.40 5.48
C THR A 20 -20.03 16.87 5.62
N PRO A 21 -20.77 17.75 6.33
CA PRO A 21 -20.44 19.17 6.40
C PRO A 21 -19.02 19.43 6.90
N GLY A 22 -18.24 20.17 6.10
CA GLY A 22 -16.82 20.36 6.34
C GLY A 22 -16.52 21.29 7.52
N THR A 23 -15.80 20.78 8.52
CA THR A 23 -14.98 21.64 9.40
C THR A 23 -13.95 22.37 8.52
N PRO A 24 -13.79 23.71 8.63
CA PRO A 24 -12.94 24.47 7.73
C PRO A 24 -11.48 23.99 7.78
N PRO A 25 -10.74 24.07 6.65
CA PRO A 25 -9.36 23.62 6.59
C PRO A 25 -8.47 24.50 7.48
N SER A 26 -7.98 23.90 8.57
CA SER A 26 -6.96 24.50 9.46
C SER A 26 -5.76 25.00 8.62
N PRO A 27 -5.28 26.24 8.87
CA PRO A 27 -4.45 26.99 7.94
C PRO A 27 -3.11 26.29 7.66
N ALA A 28 -2.74 26.29 6.38
CA ALA A 28 -1.40 25.98 5.84
C ALA A 28 -0.56 24.96 6.65
N ALA A 29 -1.14 23.79 6.96
CA ALA A 29 -0.45 22.79 7.75
C ALA A 29 0.89 22.41 7.11
N GLU A 30 1.98 22.64 7.85
CA GLU A 30 3.36 22.32 7.49
C GLU A 30 3.46 20.89 6.92
N ARG A 31 4.23 20.70 5.85
CA ARG A 31 4.32 19.40 5.17
C ARG A 31 4.82 18.34 6.16
N PRO A 32 4.10 17.21 6.34
CA PRO A 32 4.53 16.13 7.23
C PRO A 32 6.01 15.75 7.03
N ARG A 33 6.80 15.81 8.10
CA ARG A 33 8.22 15.42 8.08
C ARG A 33 8.36 13.92 8.35
N VAL A 34 8.92 13.19 7.39
CA VAL A 34 9.24 11.76 7.50
C VAL A 34 10.74 11.60 7.68
N ARG A 35 11.14 11.07 8.84
CA ARG A 35 12.55 10.79 9.16
C ARG A 35 12.97 9.42 8.63
N ARG A 36 14.21 9.29 8.15
CA ARG A 36 14.82 7.99 7.79
C ARG A 36 15.81 7.57 8.87
N GLN A 37 15.65 6.37 9.44
CA GLN A 37 16.54 5.85 10.48
C GLN A 37 16.69 4.33 10.33
N ARG A 38 17.92 3.83 10.11
CA ARG A 38 18.25 2.40 9.95
C ARG A 38 17.30 1.68 8.98
N GLY A 39 17.25 2.14 7.74
CA GLY A 39 16.32 1.66 6.70
C GLY A 39 14.81 1.88 6.94
N ARG A 40 14.36 2.51 8.04
CA ARG A 40 12.93 2.73 8.35
C ARG A 40 12.51 4.18 8.16
N PHE A 41 11.29 4.37 7.67
CA PHE A 41 10.64 5.68 7.53
C PHE A 41 9.71 5.92 8.72
N LEU A 42 9.97 6.97 9.52
CA LEU A 42 9.31 7.22 10.81
C LEU A 42 8.72 8.63 10.89
N VAL A 43 7.49 8.74 11.38
CA VAL A 43 6.82 10.02 11.65
C VAL A 43 6.52 10.12 13.14
N TRP A 44 6.98 11.21 13.76
CA TRP A 44 6.96 11.42 15.21
C TRP A 44 5.95 12.49 15.67
N SER A 45 5.26 13.16 14.76
CA SER A 45 4.21 14.13 15.09
C SER A 45 2.81 13.50 14.98
N PRO A 46 1.93 13.62 15.99
CA PRO A 46 0.54 13.16 15.89
C PRO A 46 -0.22 13.85 14.75
N GLY A 47 -0.02 15.15 14.59
CA GLY A 47 -0.64 15.96 13.53
C GLY A 47 -0.19 15.52 12.14
N ALA A 48 1.11 15.25 11.97
CA ALA A 48 1.65 14.70 10.72
C ALA A 48 1.08 13.31 10.42
N ALA A 49 1.07 12.39 11.41
CA ALA A 49 0.50 11.06 11.25
C ALA A 49 -1.00 11.08 10.89
N ARG A 50 -1.76 12.03 11.45
CA ARG A 50 -3.17 12.28 11.12
C ARG A 50 -3.32 12.82 9.70
N ALA A 51 -2.57 13.86 9.32
CA ALA A 51 -2.60 14.46 7.99
C ALA A 51 -2.24 13.45 6.88
N LEU A 52 -1.27 12.55 7.10
CA LEU A 52 -0.91 11.49 6.15
C LEU A 52 -2.07 10.52 5.89
N ARG A 53 -2.87 10.20 6.92
CA ARG A 53 -4.02 9.30 6.80
C ARG A 53 -5.23 9.98 6.15
N GLU A 54 -5.56 11.18 6.62
CA GLU A 54 -6.73 11.94 6.18
C GLU A 54 -6.55 12.51 4.77
N ARG A 55 -5.41 13.16 4.49
CA ARG A 55 -5.19 13.92 3.24
C ARG A 55 -4.48 13.12 2.15
N HIS A 56 -3.57 12.21 2.54
CA HIS A 56 -2.74 11.45 1.60
C HIS A 56 -3.10 9.96 1.52
N ARG A 57 -4.04 9.47 2.34
CA ARG A 57 -4.47 8.06 2.41
C ARG A 57 -3.31 7.07 2.68
N VAL A 58 -2.27 7.53 3.36
CA VAL A 58 -1.10 6.72 3.77
C VAL A 58 -1.27 6.31 5.22
N TRP A 59 -1.30 4.99 5.45
CA TRP A 59 -1.77 4.44 6.73
C TRP A 59 -0.65 4.06 7.69
N GLY A 60 0.46 3.52 7.15
CA GLY A 60 1.59 3.04 7.93
C GLY A 60 1.22 2.00 8.99
N ALA A 61 2.12 1.80 9.96
CA ALA A 61 1.88 1.03 11.17
C ALA A 61 2.42 1.80 12.39
N LEU A 62 1.65 1.90 13.47
CA LEU A 62 2.14 2.47 14.73
C LEU A 62 3.11 1.46 15.36
N VAL A 63 4.27 1.94 15.81
CA VAL A 63 5.32 1.11 16.42
C VAL A 63 5.23 1.19 17.93
N GLY A 64 5.31 0.03 18.59
CA GLY A 64 5.27 -0.10 20.05
C GLY A 64 4.25 -1.13 20.50
N THR A 65 4.07 -1.26 21.81
CA THR A 65 3.01 -2.10 22.37
C THR A 65 1.63 -1.46 22.11
N PRO A 66 0.55 -2.24 21.95
CA PRO A 66 -0.80 -1.69 22.00
C PRO A 66 -1.05 -1.04 23.38
N PRO A 67 -1.92 -0.03 23.47
CA PRO A 67 -2.29 0.52 24.77
C PRO A 67 -2.92 -0.58 25.63
N ARG A 68 -2.29 -0.89 26.77
CA ARG A 68 -2.99 -1.63 27.83
C ARG A 68 -4.13 -0.73 28.29
N ARG A 69 -5.36 -1.26 28.27
CA ARG A 69 -6.53 -0.59 28.83
C ARG A 69 -6.22 -0.31 30.31
N GLY A 70 -6.16 0.96 30.69
CA GLY A 70 -5.84 1.32 32.08
C GLY A 70 -6.90 0.78 33.04
N PRO A 71 -6.52 0.33 34.25
CA PRO A 71 -7.50 0.09 35.29
C PRO A 71 -8.19 1.42 35.62
N ARG A 72 -9.53 1.46 35.59
CA ARG A 72 -10.38 2.64 35.80
C ARG A 72 -10.28 3.74 34.72
N GLY A 73 -10.99 3.56 33.61
CA GLY A 73 -11.67 4.63 32.85
C GLY A 73 -10.87 5.79 32.22
N GLY A 74 -9.61 6.00 32.57
CA GLY A 74 -8.79 7.10 32.08
C GLY A 74 -8.57 7.00 30.57
N ALA A 75 -8.67 8.15 29.90
CA ALA A 75 -8.48 8.25 28.46
C ALA A 75 -7.18 7.53 28.04
N ALA A 76 -7.28 6.65 27.04
CA ALA A 76 -6.13 5.92 26.54
C ALA A 76 -5.04 6.92 26.12
N ALA A 77 -3.79 6.66 26.54
CA ALA A 77 -2.64 7.45 26.13
C ALA A 77 -2.68 7.69 24.61
N GLY A 78 -2.37 8.92 24.20
CA GLY A 78 -2.49 9.40 22.81
C GLY A 78 -1.75 8.53 21.79
N PRO A 79 -1.96 8.77 20.48
CA PRO A 79 -1.47 7.91 19.41
C PRO A 79 0.01 7.55 19.60
N ARG A 80 0.27 6.26 19.83
CA ARG A 80 1.62 5.76 20.12
C ARG A 80 2.50 5.89 18.89
N LEU A 81 3.40 6.86 18.95
CA LEU A 81 4.37 7.19 17.92
C LEU A 81 5.68 6.43 18.19
N PRO A 82 6.50 6.15 17.16
CA PRO A 82 6.38 6.65 15.79
C PRO A 82 5.36 5.88 14.93
N LEU A 83 4.79 6.57 13.95
CA LEU A 83 4.16 5.94 12.80
C LEU A 83 5.26 5.52 11.81
N GLN A 84 5.44 4.21 11.62
CA GLN A 84 6.34 3.67 10.60
C GLN A 84 5.63 3.56 9.25
N LEU A 85 6.21 4.14 8.22
CA LEU A 85 5.76 4.01 6.83
C LEU A 85 6.52 2.88 6.13
N ARG A 86 5.89 2.24 5.15
CA ARG A 86 6.56 1.32 4.23
C ARG A 86 7.36 2.10 3.17
N PRO A 87 8.38 1.49 2.53
CA PRO A 87 9.11 2.12 1.42
C PRO A 87 8.19 2.58 0.28
N GLU A 88 7.16 1.79 -0.05
CA GLU A 88 6.20 2.12 -1.11
C GLU A 88 5.34 3.36 -0.75
N GLU A 89 4.99 3.51 0.53
CA GLU A 89 4.25 4.66 1.06
C GLU A 89 5.11 5.92 1.12
N ALA A 90 6.33 5.81 1.66
CA ALA A 90 7.26 6.93 1.75
C ALA A 90 7.65 7.47 0.36
N ARG A 91 7.87 6.58 -0.61
CA ARG A 91 8.13 6.96 -2.01
C ARG A 91 6.93 7.66 -2.65
N ALA A 92 5.72 7.12 -2.48
CA ALA A 92 4.51 7.77 -3.00
C ALA A 92 4.30 9.17 -2.41
N LEU A 93 4.62 9.39 -1.13
CA LEU A 93 4.57 10.71 -0.50
C LEU A 93 5.64 11.68 -1.03
N ARG A 94 6.89 11.21 -1.19
CA ARG A 94 7.98 12.01 -1.77
C ARG A 94 7.61 12.48 -3.18
N GLU A 95 7.14 11.56 -4.02
CA GLU A 95 6.84 11.85 -5.44
C GLU A 95 5.54 12.64 -5.65
N SER A 96 4.58 12.57 -4.73
CA SER A 96 3.38 13.44 -4.73
C SER A 96 3.59 14.77 -4.01
N GLY A 97 4.76 14.99 -3.39
CA GLY A 97 5.03 16.14 -2.52
C GLY A 97 4.22 16.15 -1.22
N GLY A 98 3.47 15.08 -0.89
CA GLY A 98 2.63 15.00 0.30
C GLY A 98 3.37 14.99 1.64
N ALA A 99 4.69 14.79 1.61
CA ALA A 99 5.54 14.84 2.79
C ALA A 99 6.97 15.25 2.43
N THR A 100 7.66 15.90 3.35
CA THR A 100 9.12 16.07 3.27
C THR A 100 9.77 14.80 3.79
N VAL A 101 10.26 13.97 2.88
CA VAL A 101 10.92 12.69 3.19
C VAL A 101 12.43 12.87 3.09
N GLU A 102 13.14 12.59 4.19
CA GLU A 102 14.61 12.58 4.18
C GLU A 102 15.13 11.61 3.10
N PRO A 103 16.15 12.01 2.32
CA PRO A 103 16.63 11.22 1.18
C PRO A 103 17.10 9.82 1.61
N VAL A 104 17.02 8.89 0.67
CA VAL A 104 17.59 7.55 0.83
C VAL A 104 19.06 7.65 0.45
N ASP A 105 19.96 7.57 1.44
CA ASP A 105 21.34 7.20 1.16
C ASP A 105 21.32 5.78 0.58
N GLU A 106 21.72 5.67 -0.68
CA GLU A 106 21.63 4.43 -1.46
C GLU A 106 22.51 3.30 -0.88
N ALA A 107 23.46 3.66 -0.01
CA ALA A 107 24.34 2.75 0.73
C ALA A 107 23.63 1.77 1.69
N GLU A 108 22.38 2.02 2.11
CA GLU A 108 21.56 1.06 2.87
C GLU A 108 20.38 0.48 2.05
N ALA A 109 20.52 0.39 0.73
CA ALA A 109 19.73 -0.57 -0.03
C ALA A 109 20.14 -2.00 0.38
N GLU A 110 19.16 -2.88 0.60
CA GLU A 110 19.40 -4.32 0.82
C GLU A 110 20.40 -4.84 -0.21
N PRO A 111 21.48 -5.56 0.18
CA PRO A 111 22.47 -6.03 -0.76
C PRO A 111 21.80 -6.97 -1.76
N SER A 112 21.65 -6.49 -3.00
CA SER A 112 21.19 -7.30 -4.11
C SER A 112 22.22 -8.39 -4.35
N GLY A 113 21.94 -9.61 -3.90
CA GLY A 113 22.86 -10.74 -3.97
C GLY A 113 23.46 -10.86 -5.36
N GLY A 114 24.79 -10.71 -5.44
CA GLY A 114 25.52 -10.67 -6.70
C GLY A 114 25.46 -12.02 -7.43
N GLY A 115 25.35 -11.97 -8.75
CA GLY A 115 25.30 -13.16 -9.58
C GLY A 115 25.57 -12.86 -11.05
N ALA A 116 26.73 -13.33 -11.52
CA ALA A 116 27.18 -13.45 -12.92
C ALA A 116 27.39 -12.16 -13.73
N GLY A 117 28.66 -11.94 -14.10
CA GLY A 117 29.07 -10.90 -15.03
C GLY A 117 29.06 -11.32 -16.51
N GLY A 118 29.63 -10.42 -17.33
CA GLY A 118 30.22 -10.73 -18.64
C GLY A 118 29.25 -10.82 -19.82
N GLY A 119 29.33 -9.84 -20.72
CA GLY A 119 28.88 -9.97 -22.10
C GLY A 119 27.83 -8.95 -22.53
N ALA A 120 28.17 -8.11 -23.51
CA ALA A 120 27.23 -7.24 -24.19
C ALA A 120 26.25 -8.07 -25.03
N ARG A 121 25.05 -8.31 -24.48
CA ARG A 121 23.86 -8.74 -25.22
C ARG A 121 22.84 -7.60 -25.23
N ALA A 122 22.03 -7.56 -26.30
CA ALA A 122 20.99 -6.55 -26.51
C ALA A 122 20.16 -6.30 -25.25
N ALA A 123 19.69 -5.05 -25.07
CA ALA A 123 19.08 -4.51 -23.85
C ALA A 123 17.81 -5.25 -23.38
N LEU A 124 17.99 -6.45 -22.83
CA LEU A 124 16.98 -7.19 -22.11
C LEU A 124 16.75 -6.48 -20.78
N ALA A 125 15.64 -5.75 -20.69
CA ALA A 125 15.30 -4.92 -19.54
C ALA A 125 15.52 -5.64 -18.20
N THR A 126 16.44 -5.11 -17.39
CA THR A 126 16.85 -5.69 -16.11
C THR A 126 15.61 -5.97 -15.24
N PRO A 127 15.45 -7.19 -14.69
CA PRO A 127 14.24 -7.55 -13.97
C PRO A 127 14.07 -6.67 -12.73
N LEU A 128 12.99 -5.88 -12.68
CA LEU A 128 12.69 -5.01 -11.54
C LEU A 128 12.77 -5.76 -10.21
N SER A 129 13.38 -5.12 -9.22
CA SER A 129 13.41 -5.60 -7.83
C SER A 129 11.99 -5.74 -7.27
N ARG A 130 11.82 -6.58 -6.23
CA ARG A 130 10.50 -6.75 -5.59
C ARG A 130 9.98 -5.45 -5.00
N ALA A 131 10.85 -4.62 -4.42
CA ALA A 131 10.48 -3.30 -3.87
C ALA A 131 9.98 -2.35 -4.97
N GLU A 132 10.61 -2.36 -6.15
CA GLU A 132 10.18 -1.55 -7.29
C GLU A 132 8.80 -1.97 -7.80
N ARG A 133 8.59 -3.27 -8.02
CA ARG A 133 7.28 -3.80 -8.46
C ARG A 133 6.16 -3.44 -7.48
N ARG A 134 6.38 -3.63 -6.17
CA ARG A 134 5.42 -3.24 -5.14
C ARG A 134 5.18 -1.73 -5.11
N SER A 135 6.21 -0.90 -5.31
CA SER A 135 6.06 0.56 -5.37
C SER A 135 5.18 1.00 -6.55
N ARG A 136 5.38 0.40 -7.73
CA ARG A 136 4.56 0.67 -8.92
C ARG A 136 3.12 0.22 -8.74
N VAL A 137 2.88 -0.99 -8.21
CA VAL A 137 1.53 -1.49 -7.90
C VAL A 137 0.83 -0.64 -6.84
N PHE A 138 1.53 -0.27 -5.77
CA PHE A 138 1.00 0.61 -4.72
C PHE A 138 0.51 1.93 -5.33
N ARG A 139 1.33 2.59 -6.15
CA ARG A 139 0.98 3.87 -6.78
C ARG A 139 -0.15 3.73 -7.80
N ALA A 140 -0.22 2.65 -8.56
CA ALA A 140 -1.34 2.40 -9.48
C ALA A 140 -2.67 2.24 -8.74
N LEU A 141 -2.70 1.45 -7.66
CA LEU A 141 -3.91 1.26 -6.85
C LEU A 141 -4.29 2.51 -6.04
N TRP A 142 -3.31 3.19 -5.43
CA TRP A 142 -3.51 4.44 -4.67
C TRP A 142 -3.96 5.61 -5.57
N GLY A 143 -3.44 5.67 -6.79
CA GLY A 143 -3.87 6.63 -7.83
C GLY A 143 -5.34 6.46 -8.21
N ARG A 144 -5.85 5.21 -8.24
CA ARG A 144 -7.26 4.87 -8.54
C ARG A 144 -8.27 5.17 -7.41
N GLY A 145 -7.88 5.92 -6.38
CA GLY A 145 -8.77 6.21 -5.25
C GLY A 145 -8.52 5.36 -3.99
N LEU A 146 -7.89 4.19 -4.13
CA LEU A 146 -7.97 3.11 -3.15
C LEU A 146 -7.06 3.31 -1.93
N HIS A 147 -7.51 2.78 -0.79
CA HIS A 147 -6.76 2.76 0.46
C HIS A 147 -6.02 1.43 0.61
N LEU A 148 -4.75 1.48 1.01
CA LEU A 148 -3.85 0.32 1.01
C LEU A 148 -3.14 0.11 2.36
N THR A 149 -3.25 -1.09 2.94
CA THR A 149 -2.47 -1.49 4.14
C THR A 149 -1.62 -2.73 3.86
N ARG A 150 -0.99 -3.34 4.87
CA ARG A 150 -0.09 -4.51 4.71
C ARG A 150 -0.90 -5.81 4.54
N GLY A 151 -0.66 -6.53 3.44
CA GLY A 151 -1.39 -7.74 3.08
C GLY A 151 -1.03 -9.03 3.82
N GLY A 152 0.12 -9.05 4.52
CA GLY A 152 0.78 -10.29 4.94
C GLY A 152 -0.07 -11.25 5.78
N LYS A 153 -0.99 -10.74 6.62
CA LYS A 153 -1.91 -11.56 7.43
C LYS A 153 -2.99 -12.32 6.61
N PHE A 154 -3.10 -12.04 5.32
CA PHE A 154 -4.01 -12.70 4.38
C PHE A 154 -3.26 -13.23 3.13
N GLY A 155 -1.94 -13.44 3.21
CA GLY A 155 -1.14 -14.04 2.12
C GLY A 155 -0.75 -13.10 0.96
N GLY A 156 -1.12 -11.81 1.01
CA GLY A 156 -0.78 -10.84 -0.03
C GLY A 156 0.28 -9.81 0.36
N ASP A 157 0.65 -8.94 -0.58
CA ASP A 157 1.51 -7.79 -0.32
C ASP A 157 0.71 -6.60 0.23
N PHE A 158 -0.51 -6.37 -0.29
CA PHE A 158 -1.41 -5.30 0.15
C PHE A 158 -2.82 -5.80 0.49
N LEU A 159 -3.47 -5.12 1.43
CA LEU A 159 -4.93 -5.14 1.55
C LEU A 159 -5.49 -3.91 0.86
N VAL A 160 -6.56 -4.10 0.11
CA VAL A 160 -7.26 -3.04 -0.65
C VAL A 160 -8.60 -2.75 0.00
N TYR A 161 -8.88 -1.47 0.19
CA TYR A 161 -10.12 -0.97 0.78
C TYR A 161 -10.71 0.13 -0.12
N PRO A 162 -12.05 0.21 -0.25
CA PRO A 162 -12.71 1.30 -0.98
C PRO A 162 -12.65 2.64 -0.24
N GLY A 163 -12.38 2.63 1.07
CA GLY A 163 -12.27 3.83 1.91
C GLY A 163 -11.37 3.60 3.14
N PRO A 164 -11.40 4.51 4.14
CA PRO A 164 -10.57 4.43 5.34
C PRO A 164 -10.60 3.06 6.05
N PRO A 165 -9.45 2.39 6.29
CA PRO A 165 -9.38 1.08 6.95
C PRO A 165 -9.92 1.00 8.39
N ALA A 166 -10.24 2.14 9.01
CA ALA A 166 -10.90 2.22 10.31
C ALA A 166 -12.44 2.16 10.21
N GLN A 167 -13.00 2.35 9.01
CA GLN A 167 -14.45 2.39 8.73
C GLN A 167 -14.86 1.27 7.76
N PHE A 168 -13.98 0.89 6.84
CA PHE A 168 -14.24 -0.10 5.79
C PHE A 168 -13.48 -1.41 6.05
N HIS A 169 -14.11 -2.53 5.70
CA HIS A 169 -13.40 -3.80 5.55
C HIS A 169 -12.60 -3.82 4.23
N ALA A 170 -11.49 -4.55 4.22
CA ALA A 170 -10.76 -4.79 2.97
C ALA A 170 -11.59 -5.69 2.06
N CYS A 171 -11.82 -5.24 0.82
CA CYS A 171 -12.56 -5.96 -0.21
C CYS A 171 -11.67 -6.96 -0.99
N ALA A 172 -10.37 -6.69 -1.08
CA ALA A 172 -9.44 -7.53 -1.81
C ALA A 172 -8.05 -7.62 -1.16
N VAL A 173 -7.32 -8.67 -1.53
CA VAL A 173 -5.92 -8.90 -1.22
C VAL A 173 -5.14 -8.79 -2.52
N ALA A 174 -4.19 -7.86 -2.60
CA ALA A 174 -3.36 -7.68 -3.78
C ALA A 174 -1.99 -8.35 -3.61
N GLN A 175 -1.61 -9.15 -4.61
CA GLN A 175 -0.37 -9.91 -4.67
C GLN A 175 0.48 -9.43 -5.84
N CYS A 176 1.75 -9.14 -5.57
CA CYS A 176 2.72 -8.75 -6.59
C CYS A 176 3.63 -9.96 -6.89
N PRO A 177 3.53 -10.61 -8.06
CA PRO A 177 4.39 -11.72 -8.42
C PRO A 177 5.87 -11.34 -8.32
N ARG A 178 6.70 -12.25 -7.79
CA ARG A 178 8.15 -12.04 -7.62
C ARG A 178 8.91 -11.99 -8.95
N SER A 179 8.33 -12.51 -10.02
CA SER A 179 8.88 -12.61 -11.36
C SER A 179 7.79 -12.32 -12.39
N SER A 180 8.17 -11.97 -13.61
CA SER A 180 7.29 -11.91 -14.78
C SER A 180 6.96 -13.30 -15.37
N ARG A 181 7.61 -14.37 -14.90
CA ARG A 181 7.27 -15.75 -15.29
C ARG A 181 5.87 -16.12 -14.81
N ALA A 182 5.20 -17.00 -15.56
CA ALA A 182 3.91 -17.56 -15.18
C ALA A 182 3.98 -18.21 -13.78
N GLN A 183 2.95 -17.99 -12.96
CA GLN A 183 2.86 -18.62 -11.64
C GLN A 183 2.28 -20.04 -11.78
N PRO A 184 2.77 -21.03 -11.01
CA PRO A 184 2.21 -22.37 -11.04
C PRO A 184 0.76 -22.35 -10.52
N LEU A 185 -0.12 -23.10 -11.18
CA LEU A 185 -1.56 -23.09 -10.91
C LEU A 185 -1.88 -23.38 -9.42
N GLY A 186 -1.16 -24.30 -8.78
CA GLY A 186 -1.33 -24.60 -7.36
C GLY A 186 -1.09 -23.39 -6.43
N ALA A 187 -0.12 -22.52 -6.76
CA ALA A 187 0.11 -21.29 -5.98
C ALA A 187 -1.00 -20.26 -6.19
N LEU A 188 -1.58 -20.22 -7.39
CA LEU A 188 -2.75 -19.38 -7.69
C LEU A 188 -4.00 -19.86 -6.94
N LEU A 189 -4.28 -21.17 -6.98
CA LEU A 189 -5.38 -21.79 -6.24
C LEU A 189 -5.23 -21.60 -4.72
N ALA A 190 -4.03 -21.74 -4.18
CA ALA A 190 -3.76 -21.47 -2.77
C ALA A 190 -4.02 -20.00 -2.40
N ALA A 191 -3.56 -19.04 -3.21
CA ALA A 191 -3.84 -17.62 -2.99
C ALA A 191 -5.34 -17.30 -3.09
N ALA A 192 -6.03 -17.86 -4.08
CA ALA A 192 -7.48 -17.70 -4.24
C ALA A 192 -8.25 -18.28 -3.04
N ARG A 193 -7.87 -19.47 -2.54
CA ARG A 193 -8.47 -20.11 -1.37
C ARG A 193 -8.29 -19.26 -0.11
N LEU A 194 -7.09 -18.72 0.14
CA LEU A 194 -6.84 -17.80 1.26
C LEU A 194 -7.76 -16.57 1.22
N CYS A 195 -7.99 -16.00 0.04
CA CYS A 195 -8.85 -14.83 -0.13
C CYS A 195 -10.34 -15.19 0.04
N ALA A 196 -10.79 -16.31 -0.55
CA ALA A 196 -12.17 -16.79 -0.47
C ALA A 196 -12.59 -17.10 0.97
N CYS A 197 -11.74 -17.77 1.76
CA CYS A 197 -12.01 -18.08 3.18
C CYS A 197 -12.26 -16.84 4.05
N VAL A 198 -11.83 -15.65 3.63
CA VAL A 198 -12.07 -14.38 4.35
C VAL A 198 -12.93 -13.40 3.54
N ARG A 199 -13.69 -13.90 2.55
CA ARG A 199 -14.60 -13.15 1.67
C ARG A 199 -13.94 -11.93 1.02
N LYS A 200 -12.76 -12.14 0.42
CA LYS A 200 -12.00 -11.13 -0.35
C LYS A 200 -11.71 -11.65 -1.74
N ALA A 201 -11.64 -10.73 -2.70
CA ALA A 201 -11.07 -11.04 -4.01
C ALA A 201 -9.54 -11.13 -3.93
N LEU A 202 -8.94 -11.90 -4.84
CA LEU A 202 -7.51 -11.87 -5.10
C LEU A 202 -7.24 -10.90 -6.27
N LEU A 203 -6.31 -9.96 -6.10
CA LEU A 203 -5.80 -9.14 -7.20
C LEU A 203 -4.39 -9.62 -7.56
N LEU A 204 -4.21 -10.14 -8.77
CA LEU A 204 -2.90 -10.36 -9.35
C LEU A 204 -2.42 -9.06 -9.98
N CYS A 205 -1.33 -8.50 -9.45
CA CYS A 205 -0.81 -7.20 -9.88
C CYS A 205 0.53 -7.36 -10.58
N ALA A 206 0.54 -7.24 -11.91
CA ALA A 206 1.78 -7.30 -12.69
C ALA A 206 2.36 -5.90 -12.92
N ALA A 207 3.65 -5.74 -12.62
CA ALA A 207 4.42 -4.55 -12.93
C ALA A 207 5.60 -4.95 -13.84
N PRO A 208 5.46 -4.85 -15.17
CA PRO A 208 6.57 -4.98 -16.12
C PRO A 208 7.60 -3.85 -15.93
N PRO A 209 8.85 -4.02 -16.43
CA PRO A 209 9.85 -2.95 -16.41
C PRO A 209 9.39 -1.72 -17.21
N GLU A 210 8.77 -1.93 -18.37
CA GLU A 210 8.22 -0.89 -19.22
C GLU A 210 6.69 -0.99 -19.25
N GLY A 211 6.00 0.15 -19.37
CA GLY A 211 4.53 0.23 -19.38
C GLY A 211 3.86 0.36 -18.01
N ALA A 212 2.52 0.40 -18.04
CA ALA A 212 1.68 0.58 -16.85
C ALA A 212 1.46 -0.74 -16.08
N PRO A 213 1.33 -0.71 -14.74
CA PRO A 213 0.95 -1.90 -13.98
C PRO A 213 -0.47 -2.37 -14.33
N SER A 214 -0.63 -3.66 -14.61
CA SER A 214 -1.93 -4.30 -14.79
C SER A 214 -2.40 -4.98 -13.50
N VAL A 215 -3.72 -5.07 -13.33
CA VAL A 215 -4.36 -5.63 -12.15
C VAL A 215 -5.52 -6.52 -12.60
N THR A 216 -5.40 -7.83 -12.40
CA THR A 216 -6.42 -8.81 -12.74
C THR A 216 -7.13 -9.27 -11.47
N ALA A 217 -8.46 -9.12 -11.45
CA ALA A 217 -9.31 -9.60 -10.37
C ALA A 217 -9.60 -11.10 -10.52
N ILE A 218 -9.51 -11.86 -9.43
CA ILE A 218 -9.95 -13.24 -9.34
C ILE A 218 -10.91 -13.35 -8.16
N THR A 219 -12.15 -13.73 -8.48
CA THR A 219 -13.24 -13.95 -7.54
C THR A 219 -13.70 -15.40 -7.65
N TRP A 220 -14.15 -15.97 -6.54
CA TRP A 220 -14.82 -17.27 -6.56
C TRP A 220 -16.29 -17.06 -6.91
N ARG A 221 -16.79 -17.72 -7.96
CA ARG A 221 -18.21 -17.78 -8.30
C ARG A 221 -18.83 -19.01 -7.65
N ALA A 222 -19.82 -18.78 -6.81
CA ALA A 222 -20.58 -19.82 -6.10
C ALA A 222 -21.88 -20.21 -6.85
N ASP A 223 -22.15 -19.55 -7.97
CA ASP A 223 -23.33 -19.68 -8.82
C ASP A 223 -23.08 -20.56 -10.07
N LEU A 224 -22.01 -21.36 -10.04
CA LEU A 224 -21.59 -22.30 -11.10
C LEU A 224 -21.51 -23.75 -10.57
N THR A 225 -22.17 -24.03 -9.44
CA THR A 225 -22.21 -25.31 -8.72
C THR A 225 -23.61 -25.55 -8.17
#